data_AF-A0A2A3JN51-F1
#
_entry.id   AF-A0A2A3JN51-F1
#
_cell.length_a   1.000
_cell.length_b   1.000
_cell.length_c   1.000
_cell.angle_alpha   90.00
_cell.angle_beta   90.00
_cell.angle_gamma   90.00
#
_symmetry.space_group_name_H-M   'P 1'
#
loop_
_entity.id
_entity.type
_entity.pdbx_description
1 polymer ?
#
loop_
_entity_poly.entity_id
_entity_poly.type
_entity_poly.pdbx_seq_one_letter_code
_entity_poly.pdbx_strand_id
1 'polypeptide(L)' 'MDGATPIFTPHGKHLIAGSWVAGETSFTSEPAHGPSHAFSVGTPALVDQACKAAE' A
#
# COMPACT_ATOMS: atom_id res chain seq x y z
N MET A 1 -27.11 -3.25 -13.46
CA MET A 1 -26.24 -2.14 -13.01
C MET A 1 -25.53 -2.68 -11.80
N ASP A 2 -24.45 -3.41 -12.05
CA ASP A 2 -24.10 -4.51 -11.16
C ASP A 2 -23.20 -3.98 -10.04
N GLY A 3 -23.80 -3.85 -8.86
CA GLY A 3 -23.12 -3.55 -7.60
C GLY A 3 -22.26 -4.71 -7.14
N ALA A 4 -21.22 -5.04 -7.92
CA ALA A 4 -20.24 -6.03 -7.56
C ALA A 4 -19.35 -5.47 -6.42
N THR A 5 -19.50 -6.04 -5.23
CA THR A 5 -18.54 -5.86 -4.14
C THR A 5 -17.15 -6.23 -4.66
N PRO A 6 -16.12 -5.38 -4.46
CA PRO A 6 -14.79 -5.70 -4.98
C PRO A 6 -14.29 -6.98 -4.31
N ILE A 7 -13.91 -7.97 -5.12
CA ILE A 7 -13.38 -9.27 -4.68
C ILE A 7 -12.12 -9.10 -3.80
N PHE A 8 -11.45 -7.94 -3.93
CA PHE A 8 -10.29 -7.57 -3.14
C PHE A 8 -10.26 -6.06 -2.87
N THR A 9 -9.90 -5.68 -1.64
CA THR A 9 -9.61 -4.29 -1.27
C THR A 9 -8.16 -4.19 -0.77
N PRO A 10 -7.27 -3.43 -1.44
CA PRO A 10 -5.90 -3.24 -1.00
C PRO A 10 -5.82 -2.53 0.37
N HIS A 11 -4.91 -2.97 1.23
CA HIS A 11 -4.65 -2.31 2.53
C HIS A 11 -3.77 -1.06 2.42
N GLY A 12 -3.12 -0.83 1.28
CA GLY A 12 -2.27 0.34 1.03
C GLY A 12 -0.89 0.35 1.71
N LYS A 13 -0.67 -0.47 2.74
CA LYS A 13 0.60 -0.61 3.48
C LYS A 13 1.76 -1.25 2.70
N HIS A 14 3.00 -0.95 3.10
CA HIS A 14 4.21 -1.62 2.63
C HIS A 14 4.39 -2.99 3.29
N LEU A 15 5.04 -3.92 2.60
CA LEU A 15 5.44 -5.21 3.18
C LEU A 15 6.94 -5.18 3.47
N ILE A 16 7.32 -5.19 4.74
CA ILE A 16 8.71 -5.15 5.19
C ILE A 16 8.94 -6.31 6.16
N ALA A 17 9.86 -7.22 5.83
CA ALA A 17 10.18 -8.40 6.64
C ALA A 17 8.94 -9.19 7.12
N GLY A 18 7.98 -9.41 6.22
CA GLY A 18 6.73 -10.12 6.51
C GLY A 18 5.66 -9.29 7.24
N SER A 19 5.95 -8.03 7.59
CA SER A 19 5.03 -7.14 8.30
C SER A 19 4.39 -6.10 7.37
N TRP A 20 3.10 -5.83 7.57
CA TRP A 20 2.37 -4.77 6.88
C TRP A 20 2.55 -3.42 7.61
N VAL A 21 3.42 -2.56 7.08
CA VAL A 21 3.82 -1.27 7.68
C VAL A 21 3.14 -0.09 6.98
N ALA A 22 2.45 0.75 7.75
CA ALA A 22 1.83 1.98 7.22
C ALA A 22 2.87 3.11 7.13
N GLY A 23 2.81 3.89 6.06
CA GLY A 23 3.52 5.17 5.95
C GLY A 23 2.75 6.31 6.62
N GLU A 24 3.44 7.42 6.87
CA GLU A 24 2.82 8.62 7.47
C GLU A 24 1.85 9.33 6.52
N THR A 25 2.14 9.28 5.22
CA THR A 25 1.31 9.87 4.17
C THR A 25 0.87 8.80 3.18
N SER A 26 -0.24 9.08 2.50
CA SER A 26 -0.79 8.19 1.47
C SER A 26 -1.14 8.98 0.21
N PHE A 27 -1.07 8.32 -0.93
CA PHE A 27 -1.56 8.82 -2.20
C PHE A 27 -2.69 7.95 -2.74
N THR A 28 -3.58 8.55 -3.53
CA THR A 28 -4.70 7.85 -4.14
C THR A 28 -4.28 7.34 -5.52
N SER A 29 -4.59 6.09 -5.84
CA SER A 29 -4.34 5.53 -7.16
C SER A 29 -5.25 6.14 -8.24
N GLU A 30 -4.76 6.18 -9.49
CA GLU A 30 -5.53 6.58 -10.67
C GLU A 30 -5.76 5.37 -11.59
N PRO A 31 -6.79 4.54 -11.32
CA PRO A 31 -7.13 3.41 -12.18
C PRO A 31 -7.88 3.88 -13.43
N ALA A 32 -7.74 3.15 -14.54
CA ALA A 32 -8.52 3.40 -15.75
C ALA A 32 -10.02 3.13 -15.55
N HIS A 33 -10.37 2.15 -14.71
CA HIS A 33 -11.74 1.79 -14.35
C HIS A 33 -11.80 1.25 -12.92
N GLY A 34 -12.97 1.34 -12.29
CA GLY A 34 -13.18 0.85 -10.93
C GLY A 34 -12.74 1.85 -9.84
N PRO A 35 -12.80 1.44 -8.57
CA PRO A 35 -12.53 2.33 -7.45
C PRO A 35 -11.03 2.63 -7.30
N SER A 36 -10.70 3.86 -6.90
CA SER A 36 -9.37 4.22 -6.43
C SER A 36 -9.12 3.69 -5.01
N HIS A 37 -7.84 3.42 -4.70
CA HIS A 37 -7.41 2.98 -3.39
C HIS A 37 -6.22 3.83 -2.89
N ALA A 38 -6.10 3.96 -1.57
CA ALA A 38 -5.01 4.69 -0.94
C ALA A 38 -3.81 3.76 -0.71
N PHE A 39 -2.61 4.24 -1.03
CA PHE A 39 -1.34 3.55 -0.81
C PHE A 39 -0.38 4.43 -0.02
N SER A 40 0.38 3.84 0.90
CA SER A 40 1.39 4.55 1.67
C SER A 40 2.52 5.06 0.77
N VAL A 41 2.93 6.30 1.00
CA VAL A 41 4.09 6.90 0.33
C VAL A 41 5.36 6.31 0.93
N GLY A 42 6.26 5.82 0.06
CA GLY A 42 7.56 5.32 0.50
C GLY A 42 8.47 6.44 0.99
N THR A 43 9.22 6.17 2.06
CA THR A 43 10.20 7.11 2.63
C THR A 43 11.57 6.45 2.76
N PRO A 44 12.68 7.22 2.78
CA PRO A 44 14.01 6.66 3.02
C PRO A 44 14.12 5.86 4.32
N ALA A 45 13.37 6.25 5.36
CA ALA A 45 13.35 5.51 6.63
C ALA A 45 12.74 4.11 6.49
N LEU A 46 11.67 3.96 5.69
CA LEU A 46 11.07 2.66 5.38
C LEU A 46 12.02 1.78 4.55
N VAL A 47 12.81 2.39 3.65
CA VAL A 47 13.86 1.70 2.89
C VAL A 47 14.94 1.18 3.83
N ASP A 48 15.48 2.03 4.70
CA ASP A 48 16.50 1.66 5.69
C ASP A 48 16.02 0.53 6.61
N GLN A 49 14.77 0.61 7.10
CA GLN A 49 14.15 -0.46 7.88
C GLN A 49 14.10 -1.78 7.10
N ALA A 50 13.75 -1.74 5.81
CA ALA A 50 13.73 -2.93 4.98
C ALA A 50 15.13 -3.52 4.73
N CYS A 51 16.14 -2.68 4.52
CA CYS A 51 17.53 -3.12 4.38
C CYS A 51 18.03 -3.79 5.66
N LYS A 52 17.86 -3.14 6.82
CA LYS A 52 18.30 -3.68 8.11
C LYS A 52 17.66 -5.01 8.47
N ALA A 53 16.41 -5.23 8.07
CA ALA A 53 15.71 -6.48 8.35
C ALA A 53 16.11 -7.64 7.41
N ALA A 54 16.87 -7.35 6.34
CA ALA A 54 17.32 -8.33 5.37
C ALA A 54 18.79 -8.79 5.57
N GLU A 55 19.55 -8.08 6.41
CA GLU A 55 20.92 -8.46 6.83
C GLU A 55 20.91 -9.67 7.79
#